data_AF-A0A651HM85-F1
#
_entry.id   AF-A0A651HM85-F1
#
_cell.length_a   1.000
_cell.length_b   1.000
_cell.length_c   1.000
_cell.angle_alpha   90.00
_cell.angle_beta   90.00
_cell.angle_gamma   90.00
#
_symmetry.space_group_name_H-M   'P 1'
#
loop_
_entity.id
_entity.type
_entity.pdbx_description
1 polymer ?
#
loop_
_entity_poly.entity_id
_entity_poly.type
_entity_poly.pdbx_seq_one_letter_code
_entity_poly.pdbx_strand_id
1 'polypeptide(L)'
;MGQPARRKGDRDGAPIRLGIRSRTLAVDEAEAQIGALLQWFDGMAAHHPAPIIPVLDEVQHADRILPDGFQLLKSWMSTTRNLPWILCGTPHVAPSLARKGTSGGGAAMGAAAGKGMAGGGADGLEHMELGPIPRDEMAGWIEKQLHGHGVEPEPEVGRRIVEVAGPRTVDRIRLSRHTYLRSLGRDRVGTDEVEAAYGDLILEGSEGFERLWQEFPPYQRAVLRAVAVGVEQLHSQKAAFEYDLPVSSAVTKAVRILREKGQLSEGTPITLTDPFFRGWVLGKAMLDTVG
;
A
#
# COMPACT_ATOMS: atom_id res chain seq x y z
N MET A 1 0.69 9.06 -40.88
CA MET A 1 1.13 8.25 -39.71
C MET A 1 2.65 8.18 -39.75
N GLY A 2 3.33 8.91 -38.87
CA GLY A 2 4.80 8.93 -38.81
C GLY A 2 5.33 7.77 -37.96
N GLN A 3 6.36 7.08 -38.46
CA GLN A 3 7.09 6.06 -37.68
C GLN A 3 7.74 6.70 -36.44
N PRO A 4 7.57 6.11 -35.24
CA PRO A 4 8.27 6.60 -34.05
C PRO A 4 9.78 6.32 -34.17
N ALA A 5 10.57 7.37 -34.00
CA ALA A 5 12.02 7.33 -34.04
C ALA A 5 12.59 6.38 -32.95
N ARG A 6 13.39 5.39 -33.36
CA ARG A 6 14.14 4.53 -32.45
C ARG A 6 15.16 5.38 -31.67
N ARG A 7 14.99 5.48 -30.35
CA ARG A 7 16.01 6.06 -29.45
C ARG A 7 17.11 5.04 -29.19
N LYS A 8 18.35 5.43 -29.45
CA LYS A 8 19.57 4.69 -29.15
C LYS A 8 19.81 4.72 -27.64
N GLY A 9 19.40 3.67 -26.94
CA GLY A 9 19.57 3.52 -25.49
C GLY A 9 18.78 2.36 -24.85
N ASP A 10 18.37 1.36 -25.63
CA ASP A 10 17.75 0.13 -25.10
C ASP A 10 18.77 -0.60 -24.23
N ARG A 11 18.57 -0.55 -22.92
CA ARG A 11 19.01 -1.63 -22.05
C ARG A 11 18.02 -2.76 -22.29
N ASP A 12 18.50 -3.90 -22.78
CA ASP A 12 17.69 -5.10 -22.95
C ASP A 12 16.86 -5.36 -21.68
N GLY A 13 15.53 -5.27 -21.80
CA GLY A 13 14.59 -5.63 -20.72
C GLY A 13 14.04 -4.49 -19.85
N ALA A 14 14.29 -3.22 -20.15
CA ALA A 14 13.59 -2.14 -19.43
C ALA A 14 12.08 -2.12 -19.76
N PRO A 15 11.17 -2.05 -18.76
CA PRO A 15 9.74 -2.05 -19.02
C PRO A 15 9.32 -0.75 -19.75
N ILE A 16 8.59 -0.91 -20.86
CA ILE A 16 7.98 0.22 -21.56
C ILE A 16 6.77 0.68 -20.74
N ARG A 17 6.83 1.91 -20.21
CA ARG A 17 5.72 2.51 -19.46
C ARG A 17 4.82 3.31 -20.39
N LEU A 18 3.59 2.85 -20.56
CA LEU A 18 2.53 3.60 -21.22
C LEU A 18 1.56 4.12 -20.16
N GLY A 19 1.47 5.45 -20.03
CA GLY A 19 0.52 6.10 -19.13
C GLY A 19 -0.63 6.70 -19.92
N ILE A 20 -1.85 6.23 -19.68
CA ILE A 20 -3.05 6.82 -20.25
C ILE A 20 -3.47 7.97 -19.32
N ARG A 21 -3.33 9.22 -19.81
CA ARG A 21 -3.80 10.40 -19.08
C ARG A 21 -5.25 10.65 -19.45
N SER A 22 -6.20 10.12 -18.68
CA SER A 22 -7.64 10.15 -19.03
C SER A 22 -8.36 11.47 -18.79
N ARG A 23 -7.69 12.55 -18.34
CA ARG A 23 -8.39 13.76 -17.85
C ARG A 23 -9.23 14.51 -18.89
N THR A 24 -9.18 14.13 -20.16
CA THR A 24 -9.88 14.83 -21.26
C THR A 24 -10.60 13.92 -22.24
N LEU A 25 -10.51 12.59 -22.12
CA LEU A 25 -11.15 11.69 -23.08
C LEU A 25 -12.55 11.32 -22.59
N ALA A 26 -13.51 11.24 -23.53
CA ALA A 26 -14.77 10.58 -23.26
C ALA A 26 -14.53 9.09 -22.95
N VAL A 27 -15.39 8.48 -22.14
CA VAL A 27 -15.26 7.07 -21.72
C VAL A 27 -15.14 6.14 -22.94
N ASP A 28 -16.04 6.27 -23.91
CA ASP A 28 -16.05 5.43 -25.12
C ASP A 28 -14.76 5.59 -25.94
N GLU A 29 -14.19 6.80 -25.96
CA GLU A 29 -12.93 7.06 -26.65
C GLU A 29 -11.75 6.42 -25.91
N ALA A 30 -11.74 6.50 -24.57
CA ALA A 30 -10.73 5.84 -23.76
C ALA A 30 -10.80 4.31 -23.91
N GLU A 31 -12.01 3.74 -23.91
CA GLU A 31 -12.24 2.32 -24.14
C GLU A 31 -11.73 1.88 -25.51
N ALA A 32 -12.09 2.61 -26.57
CA ALA A 32 -11.65 2.32 -27.93
C ALA A 32 -10.12 2.42 -28.08
N GLN A 33 -9.50 3.45 -27.49
CA GLN A 33 -8.04 3.61 -27.53
C GLN A 33 -7.32 2.48 -26.78
N ILE A 34 -7.80 2.08 -25.61
CA ILE A 34 -7.24 0.96 -24.85
C ILE A 34 -7.40 -0.35 -25.63
N GLY A 35 -8.60 -0.62 -26.15
CA GLY A 35 -8.88 -1.82 -26.93
C GLY A 35 -7.97 -1.91 -28.17
N ALA A 36 -7.82 -0.83 -28.93
CA ALA A 36 -6.94 -0.78 -30.10
C ALA A 36 -5.46 -1.00 -29.72
N LEU A 37 -5.01 -0.40 -28.62
CA LEU A 37 -3.65 -0.59 -28.11
C LEU A 37 -3.39 -2.06 -27.74
N LEU A 38 -4.34 -2.71 -27.07
CA LEU A 38 -4.23 -4.11 -26.66
C LEU A 38 -4.25 -5.06 -27.86
N GLN A 39 -5.11 -4.81 -28.86
CA GLN A 39 -5.10 -5.57 -30.12
C GLN A 39 -3.77 -5.43 -30.86
N TRP A 40 -3.20 -4.21 -30.86
CA TRP A 40 -1.89 -3.99 -31.45
C TRP A 40 -0.79 -4.76 -30.72
N PHE A 41 -0.79 -4.75 -29.38
CA PHE A 41 0.13 -5.57 -28.59
C PHE A 41 -0.05 -7.07 -28.81
N ASP A 42 -1.30 -7.55 -28.94
CA ASP A 42 -1.59 -8.96 -29.21
C ASP A 42 -1.05 -9.40 -30.58
N GLY A 43 -1.24 -8.56 -31.61
CA GLY A 43 -0.66 -8.79 -32.94
C GLY A 43 0.86 -8.76 -32.94
N MET A 44 1.48 -7.90 -32.13
CA MET A 44 2.92 -7.92 -31.93
C MET A 44 3.38 -9.20 -31.22
N ALA A 45 2.70 -9.61 -30.15
CA ALA A 45 3.05 -10.77 -29.35
C ALA A 45 2.97 -12.07 -30.17
N ALA A 46 2.05 -12.16 -31.14
CA ALA A 46 1.94 -13.29 -32.06
C ALA A 46 3.19 -13.54 -32.93
N HIS A 47 4.03 -12.52 -33.13
CA HIS A 47 5.20 -12.59 -33.99
C HIS A 47 6.52 -12.29 -33.27
N HIS A 48 6.45 -11.91 -31.99
CA HIS A 48 7.63 -11.56 -31.22
C HIS A 48 8.22 -12.83 -30.56
N PRO A 49 9.55 -13.06 -30.65
CA PRO A 49 10.17 -14.27 -30.11
C PRO A 49 10.18 -14.31 -28.57
N ALA A 50 10.02 -13.17 -27.91
CA ALA A 50 9.89 -13.06 -26.45
C ALA A 50 8.46 -12.67 -26.06
N PRO A 51 7.94 -13.17 -24.92
CA PRO A 51 6.59 -12.84 -24.48
C PRO A 51 6.44 -11.35 -24.17
N ILE A 52 5.30 -10.79 -24.55
CA ILE A 52 4.87 -9.45 -24.17
C ILE A 52 3.84 -9.60 -23.07
N ILE A 53 4.14 -9.09 -21.88
CA ILE A 53 3.29 -9.27 -20.69
C ILE A 53 2.74 -7.91 -20.25
N PRO A 54 1.45 -7.60 -20.48
CA PRO A 54 0.83 -6.44 -19.88
C PRO A 54 0.75 -6.58 -18.36
N VAL A 55 1.26 -5.58 -17.66
CA VAL A 55 1.16 -5.46 -16.20
C VAL A 55 0.19 -4.33 -15.87
N LEU A 56 -0.94 -4.67 -15.26
CA LEU A 56 -1.91 -3.70 -14.78
C LEU A 56 -1.76 -3.55 -13.27
N ASP A 57 -1.23 -2.41 -12.86
CA ASP A 57 -1.05 -2.08 -11.46
C ASP A 57 -2.30 -1.40 -10.86
N GLU A 58 -2.55 -1.66 -9.58
CA GLU A 58 -3.70 -1.14 -8.82
C GLU A 58 -5.07 -1.36 -9.48
N VAL A 59 -5.32 -2.58 -9.98
CA VAL A 59 -6.52 -2.92 -10.77
C VAL A 59 -7.85 -2.66 -10.04
N GLN A 60 -7.88 -2.52 -8.70
CA GLN A 60 -9.05 -2.00 -7.94
C GLN A 60 -9.60 -0.68 -8.47
N HIS A 61 -8.76 0.12 -9.15
CA HIS A 61 -9.13 1.44 -9.61
C HIS A 61 -9.75 1.43 -11.01
N ALA A 62 -9.85 0.26 -11.66
CA ALA A 62 -10.48 0.14 -12.98
C ALA A 62 -11.88 0.77 -13.01
N ASP A 63 -12.75 0.41 -12.06
CA ASP A 63 -14.13 0.96 -11.96
C ASP A 63 -14.17 2.47 -11.62
N ARG A 64 -13.07 3.06 -11.13
CA ARG A 64 -12.98 4.52 -10.91
C ARG A 64 -12.63 5.28 -12.18
N ILE A 65 -11.98 4.60 -13.13
CA ILE A 65 -11.48 5.20 -14.37
C ILE A 65 -12.47 4.97 -15.51
N LEU A 66 -13.06 3.78 -15.57
CA LEU A 66 -14.03 3.36 -16.59
C LEU A 66 -15.27 2.78 -15.91
N PRO A 67 -16.49 3.14 -16.36
CA PRO A 67 -17.70 2.40 -16.03
C PRO A 67 -17.52 0.91 -16.37
N ASP A 68 -17.87 0.03 -15.43
CA ASP A 68 -17.69 -1.42 -15.58
C ASP A 68 -16.27 -1.85 -15.99
N GLY A 69 -15.26 -1.08 -15.56
CA GLY A 69 -13.86 -1.28 -15.95
C GLY A 69 -13.35 -2.71 -15.74
N PHE A 70 -13.83 -3.42 -14.72
CA PHE A 70 -13.51 -4.84 -14.56
C PHE A 70 -14.09 -5.75 -15.64
N GLN A 71 -15.33 -5.52 -16.09
CA GLN A 71 -15.93 -6.33 -17.15
C GLN A 71 -15.27 -6.07 -18.49
N LEU A 72 -14.94 -4.80 -18.77
CA LEU A 72 -14.14 -4.42 -19.94
C LEU A 72 -12.78 -5.11 -19.92
N LEU A 73 -12.09 -5.10 -18.77
CA LEU A 73 -10.82 -5.79 -18.63
C LEU A 73 -10.94 -7.30 -18.91
N LYS A 74 -11.96 -7.98 -18.36
CA LYS A 74 -12.23 -9.39 -18.67
C LYS A 74 -12.47 -9.62 -20.16
N SER A 75 -13.24 -8.75 -20.81
CA SER A 75 -13.50 -8.80 -22.25
C SER A 75 -12.19 -8.70 -23.05
N TRP A 76 -11.33 -7.74 -22.73
CA TRP A 76 -10.02 -7.59 -23.38
C TRP A 76 -9.10 -8.79 -23.15
N MET A 77 -9.05 -9.32 -21.93
CA MET A 77 -8.27 -10.52 -21.62
C MET A 77 -8.78 -11.74 -22.40
N SER A 78 -10.08 -11.87 -22.62
CA SER A 78 -10.67 -12.99 -23.38
C SER A 78 -10.44 -12.89 -24.89
N THR A 79 -10.25 -11.67 -25.40
CA THR A 79 -10.08 -11.39 -26.83
C THR A 79 -8.62 -11.35 -27.28
N THR A 80 -7.68 -11.16 -26.35
CA THR A 80 -6.23 -11.16 -26.61
C THR A 80 -5.65 -12.55 -26.32
N ARG A 81 -5.27 -13.28 -27.38
CA ARG A 81 -4.85 -14.70 -27.28
C ARG A 81 -3.37 -14.90 -27.01
N ASN A 82 -2.56 -13.89 -27.30
CA ASN A 82 -1.10 -13.95 -27.28
C ASN A 82 -0.49 -13.16 -26.11
N LEU A 83 -1.33 -12.52 -25.28
CA LEU A 83 -0.90 -11.71 -24.14
C LEU A 83 -1.14 -12.46 -22.82
N PRO A 84 -0.08 -12.95 -22.13
CA PRO A 84 -0.18 -13.29 -20.72
C PRO A 84 -0.34 -12.01 -19.88
N TRP A 85 -1.23 -12.02 -18.91
CA TRP A 85 -1.56 -10.85 -18.10
C TRP A 85 -1.04 -10.97 -16.67
N ILE A 86 -0.53 -9.87 -16.12
CA ILE A 86 -0.27 -9.72 -14.69
C ILE A 86 -1.18 -8.61 -14.16
N LEU A 87 -2.05 -8.97 -13.21
CA LEU A 87 -2.93 -8.03 -12.52
C LEU A 87 -2.42 -7.86 -11.09
N CYS A 88 -2.00 -6.64 -10.74
CA CYS A 88 -1.59 -6.28 -9.40
C CYS A 88 -2.67 -5.43 -8.74
N GLY A 89 -2.85 -5.60 -7.43
CA GLY A 89 -3.81 -4.82 -6.67
C GLY A 89 -3.83 -5.23 -5.21
N THR A 90 -4.66 -4.55 -4.44
CA THR A 90 -4.82 -4.86 -3.02
C THR A 90 -5.56 -6.18 -2.79
N PRO A 91 -5.36 -6.87 -1.65
CA PRO A 91 -5.89 -8.23 -1.43
C PRO A 91 -7.41 -8.35 -1.54
N HIS A 92 -8.16 -7.26 -1.37
CA HIS A 92 -9.61 -7.25 -1.48
C HIS A 92 -10.12 -7.33 -2.92
N VAL A 93 -9.22 -7.25 -3.92
CA VAL A 93 -9.56 -7.25 -5.35
C VAL A 93 -9.63 -8.66 -5.92
N ALA A 94 -8.72 -9.55 -5.53
CA ALA A 94 -8.72 -10.92 -6.04
C ALA A 94 -10.04 -11.68 -5.76
N PRO A 95 -10.64 -11.58 -4.55
CA PRO A 95 -11.94 -12.21 -4.29
C PRO A 95 -13.11 -11.56 -5.03
N SER A 96 -13.03 -10.27 -5.38
CA SER A 96 -14.10 -9.57 -6.12
C SER A 96 -14.03 -9.87 -7.62
N LEU A 97 -12.82 -10.03 -8.18
CA LEU A 97 -12.56 -10.56 -9.52
C LEU A 97 -13.12 -11.98 -9.70
N ALA A 98 -12.91 -12.85 -8.70
CA ALA A 98 -13.41 -14.22 -8.69
C ALA A 98 -14.94 -14.29 -8.50
N ARG A 99 -15.52 -13.49 -7.59
CA ARG A 99 -16.96 -13.54 -7.25
C ARG A 99 -17.87 -12.83 -8.26
N LYS A 100 -17.45 -11.71 -8.87
CA LYS A 100 -18.26 -11.03 -9.90
C LYS A 100 -18.40 -11.85 -11.20
N GLY A 101 -17.65 -12.94 -11.36
CA GLY A 101 -17.79 -13.89 -12.47
C GLY A 101 -18.89 -14.94 -12.29
N THR A 102 -19.40 -15.15 -11.06
CA THR A 102 -20.35 -16.24 -10.77
C THR A 102 -21.77 -15.77 -10.50
N SER A 103 -22.13 -14.51 -10.78
CA SER A 103 -23.51 -14.02 -10.60
C SER A 103 -24.50 -14.50 -11.68
N GLY A 104 -24.21 -15.64 -12.31
CA GLY A 104 -25.18 -16.50 -12.96
C GLY A 104 -25.51 -17.71 -12.08
N GLY A 105 -26.19 -17.49 -10.96
CA GLY A 105 -26.89 -18.52 -10.18
C GLY A 105 -26.11 -19.22 -9.06
N GLY A 106 -26.64 -19.12 -7.83
CA GLY A 106 -26.36 -20.06 -6.74
C GLY A 106 -25.63 -19.47 -5.54
N ALA A 107 -26.38 -19.22 -4.47
CA ALA A 107 -25.85 -18.96 -3.14
C ALA A 107 -25.22 -20.23 -2.53
N ALA A 108 -24.04 -20.13 -1.89
CA ALA A 108 -23.64 -21.02 -0.81
C ALA A 108 -22.49 -20.44 0.04
N MET A 109 -22.62 -20.63 1.35
CA MET A 109 -21.72 -20.31 2.46
C MET A 109 -20.38 -21.07 2.42
N GLY A 110 -19.41 -20.59 3.20
CA GLY A 110 -18.44 -21.48 3.83
C GLY A 110 -17.07 -20.88 4.13
N ALA A 111 -16.84 -20.49 5.38
CA ALA A 111 -15.52 -20.21 5.92
C ALA A 111 -14.71 -21.51 6.05
N ALA A 112 -13.45 -21.51 5.62
CA ALA A 112 -12.42 -22.43 6.11
C ALA A 112 -11.03 -21.84 5.84
N ALA A 113 -10.29 -21.62 6.93
CA ALA A 113 -8.86 -21.39 6.92
C ALA A 113 -8.13 -22.73 6.71
N GLY A 114 -7.04 -22.71 5.93
CA GLY A 114 -5.96 -23.68 6.06
C GLY A 114 -5.69 -24.56 4.83
N LYS A 115 -4.42 -24.49 4.41
CA LYS A 115 -3.65 -25.45 3.58
C LYS A 115 -3.91 -25.46 2.07
N GLY A 116 -3.05 -24.68 1.40
CA GLY A 116 -2.21 -25.12 0.29
C GLY A 116 -2.78 -26.21 -0.60
N MET A 117 -3.48 -25.81 -1.65
CA MET A 117 -3.42 -26.46 -2.95
C MET A 117 -3.91 -25.45 -3.99
N ALA A 118 -3.24 -25.45 -5.14
CA ALA A 118 -3.54 -24.64 -6.30
C ALA A 118 -5.02 -24.77 -6.71
N GLY A 119 -5.84 -23.83 -6.25
CA GLY A 119 -7.21 -23.66 -6.71
C GLY A 119 -7.19 -22.86 -8.01
N GLY A 120 -7.03 -23.53 -9.14
CA GLY A 120 -7.33 -22.93 -10.44
C GLY A 120 -8.80 -22.51 -10.45
N GLY A 121 -9.06 -21.21 -10.32
CA GLY A 121 -10.40 -20.65 -10.43
C GLY A 121 -10.97 -20.88 -11.83
N ALA A 122 -12.30 -20.80 -11.95
CA ALA A 122 -13.04 -21.03 -13.20
C ALA A 122 -12.59 -20.16 -14.41
N ASP A 123 -11.79 -19.12 -14.17
CA ASP A 123 -11.30 -18.17 -15.17
C ASP A 123 -9.82 -18.40 -15.58
N GLY A 124 -9.15 -19.46 -15.08
CA GLY A 124 -7.77 -19.80 -15.48
C GLY A 124 -6.67 -18.87 -14.95
N LEU A 125 -7.01 -17.95 -14.04
CA LEU A 125 -6.04 -17.05 -13.40
C LEU A 125 -5.31 -17.74 -12.24
N GLU A 126 -3.99 -17.75 -12.29
CA GLU A 126 -3.15 -18.11 -11.14
C GLU A 126 -3.13 -16.93 -10.15
N HIS A 127 -3.34 -17.22 -8.86
CA HIS A 127 -3.34 -16.22 -7.80
C HIS A 127 -2.08 -16.35 -6.97
N MET A 128 -1.29 -15.27 -6.92
CA MET A 128 -0.13 -15.14 -6.06
C MET A 128 -0.39 -14.05 -5.02
N GLU A 129 -0.38 -14.42 -3.74
CA GLU A 129 -0.49 -13.48 -2.63
C GLU A 129 0.90 -13.15 -2.08
N LEU A 130 1.27 -11.87 -2.10
CA LEU A 130 2.48 -11.39 -1.47
C LEU A 130 2.18 -11.04 -0.01
N GLY A 131 2.56 -11.95 0.89
CA GLY A 131 2.45 -11.74 2.33
C GLY A 131 3.46 -10.70 2.87
N PRO A 132 3.33 -10.30 4.14
CA PRO A 132 4.30 -9.43 4.80
C PRO A 132 5.70 -10.06 4.79
N ILE A 133 6.72 -9.24 4.51
CA ILE A 133 8.12 -9.68 4.60
C ILE A 133 8.46 -9.93 6.09
N PRO A 134 9.04 -11.11 6.44
CA PRO A 134 9.49 -11.38 7.80
C PRO A 134 10.40 -10.28 8.34
N ARG A 135 10.27 -9.96 9.63
CA ARG A 135 10.95 -8.80 10.23
C ARG A 135 12.47 -8.89 10.11
N ASP A 136 13.04 -10.05 10.40
CA ASP A 136 14.49 -10.27 10.31
C ASP A 136 14.99 -10.24 8.86
N GLU A 137 14.20 -10.75 7.89
CA GLU A 137 14.56 -10.66 6.48
C GLU A 137 14.58 -9.21 5.98
N MET A 138 13.57 -8.41 6.37
CA MET A 138 13.53 -6.99 6.05
C MET A 138 14.70 -6.24 6.72
N ALA A 139 14.99 -6.53 7.98
CA ALA A 139 16.10 -5.92 8.71
C ALA A 139 17.44 -6.20 8.02
N GLY A 140 17.73 -7.46 7.71
CA GLY A 140 18.95 -7.85 7.00
C GLY A 140 19.03 -7.28 5.58
N TRP A 141 17.90 -7.16 4.88
CA TRP A 141 17.86 -6.48 3.59
C TRP A 141 18.21 -4.99 3.70
N ILE A 142 17.68 -4.27 4.70
CA ILE A 142 17.98 -2.86 4.95
C ILE A 142 19.47 -2.67 5.24
N GLU A 143 20.04 -3.46 6.14
CA GLU A 143 21.47 -3.41 6.49
C GLU A 143 22.36 -3.67 5.26
N LYS A 144 21.98 -4.67 4.44
CA LYS A 144 22.65 -4.93 3.16
C LYS A 144 22.58 -3.74 2.20
N GLN A 145 21.44 -3.02 2.14
CA GLN A 145 21.33 -1.82 1.31
C GLN A 145 22.24 -0.69 1.84
N LEU A 146 22.27 -0.44 3.15
CA LEU A 146 23.14 0.56 3.76
C LEU A 146 24.60 0.29 3.44
N HIS A 147 25.06 -0.94 3.69
CA HIS A 147 26.42 -1.38 3.38
C HIS A 147 26.73 -1.24 1.88
N GLY A 148 25.81 -1.68 1.01
CA GLY A 148 25.96 -1.57 -0.44
C GLY A 148 26.04 -0.12 -0.96
N HIS A 149 25.59 0.85 -0.16
CA HIS A 149 25.71 2.29 -0.44
C HIS A 149 26.86 2.96 0.32
N GLY A 150 27.79 2.19 0.90
CA GLY A 150 29.02 2.70 1.51
C GLY A 150 28.88 3.19 2.95
N VAL A 151 27.79 2.83 3.64
CA VAL A 151 27.59 3.14 5.06
C VAL A 151 27.54 1.82 5.84
N GLU A 152 28.47 1.60 6.76
CA GLU A 152 28.52 0.37 7.56
C GLU A 152 27.49 0.42 8.71
N PRO A 153 26.42 -0.39 8.69
CA PRO A 153 25.46 -0.42 9.79
C PRO A 153 26.05 -1.10 11.02
N GLU A 154 25.89 -0.47 12.18
CA GLU A 154 26.09 -1.14 13.47
C GLU A 154 25.04 -2.25 13.68
N PRO A 155 25.29 -3.21 14.60
CA PRO A 155 24.31 -4.22 14.94
C PRO A 155 22.95 -3.61 15.30
N GLU A 156 21.86 -4.28 14.90
CA GLU A 156 20.47 -3.92 15.21
C GLU A 156 19.90 -2.69 14.48
N VAL A 157 20.65 -2.00 13.61
CA VAL A 157 20.12 -0.85 12.84
C VAL A 157 18.91 -1.25 12.00
N GLY A 158 18.98 -2.36 11.25
CA GLY A 158 17.87 -2.83 10.42
C GLY A 158 16.66 -3.21 11.26
N ARG A 159 16.88 -3.90 12.39
CA ARG A 159 15.82 -4.27 13.34
C ARG A 159 15.15 -3.06 13.94
N ARG A 160 15.93 -2.05 14.31
CA ARG A 160 15.41 -0.80 14.87
C ARG A 160 14.53 -0.06 13.86
N ILE A 161 14.95 0.02 12.59
CA ILE A 161 14.13 0.61 11.53
C ILE A 161 12.81 -0.14 11.37
N VAL A 162 12.85 -1.48 11.34
CA VAL A 162 11.65 -2.32 11.21
C VAL A 162 10.69 -2.15 12.39
N GLU A 163 11.21 -2.00 13.60
CA GLU A 163 10.44 -1.76 14.81
C GLU A 163 9.75 -0.39 14.78
N VAL A 164 10.53 0.68 14.54
CA VAL A 164 10.06 2.07 14.61
C VAL A 164 9.09 2.42 13.48
N ALA A 165 9.37 1.97 12.25
CA ALA A 165 8.53 2.25 11.09
C ALA A 165 7.30 1.33 10.98
N GLY A 166 7.12 0.38 11.90
CA GLY A 166 5.94 -0.47 11.95
C GLY A 166 5.83 -1.46 10.77
N PRO A 167 4.60 -1.89 10.40
CA PRO A 167 4.39 -3.03 9.52
C PRO A 167 4.53 -2.71 8.02
N ARG A 168 4.40 -1.44 7.62
CA ARG A 168 4.33 -1.06 6.20
C ARG A 168 5.71 -0.96 5.59
N THR A 169 5.96 -1.71 4.52
CA THR A 169 7.23 -1.69 3.79
C THR A 169 7.62 -0.30 3.31
N VAL A 170 6.65 0.51 2.86
CA VAL A 170 6.91 1.90 2.41
C VAL A 170 7.49 2.77 3.53
N ASP A 171 6.99 2.64 4.76
CA ASP A 171 7.44 3.44 5.90
C ASP A 171 8.84 2.99 6.34
N ARG A 172 9.12 1.68 6.30
CA ARG A 172 10.46 1.12 6.56
C ARG A 172 11.49 1.62 5.55
N ILE A 173 11.15 1.61 4.25
CA ILE A 173 12.03 2.13 3.20
C ILE A 173 12.23 3.64 3.37
N ARG A 174 11.17 4.39 3.69
CA ARG A 174 11.26 5.83 3.95
C ARG A 174 12.22 6.13 5.10
N LEU A 175 12.05 5.46 6.25
CA LEU A 175 12.93 5.63 7.41
C LEU A 175 14.37 5.19 7.10
N SER A 176 14.56 4.07 6.40
CA SER A 176 15.89 3.61 5.96
C SER A 176 16.60 4.65 5.10
N ARG A 177 15.89 5.24 4.13
CA ARG A 177 16.44 6.28 3.26
C ARG A 177 16.83 7.53 4.06
N HIS A 178 16.00 7.98 4.99
CA HIS A 178 16.35 9.12 5.84
C HIS A 178 17.55 8.81 6.73
N THR A 179 17.62 7.61 7.29
CA THR A 179 18.76 7.13 8.08
C THR A 179 20.05 7.17 7.25
N TYR A 180 20.02 6.67 6.01
CA TYR A 180 21.15 6.76 5.08
C TYR A 180 21.55 8.22 4.79
N LEU A 181 20.58 9.08 4.47
CA LEU A 181 20.86 10.50 4.16
C LEU A 181 21.54 11.23 5.33
N ARG A 182 21.12 10.93 6.57
CA ARG A 182 21.77 11.46 7.78
C ARG A 182 23.18 10.93 8.00
N SER A 183 23.49 9.77 7.43
CA SER A 183 24.77 9.10 7.58
C SER A 183 25.76 9.46 6.46
N LEU A 184 25.37 10.32 5.50
CA LEU A 184 26.28 10.78 4.46
C LEU A 184 27.50 11.48 5.05
N GLY A 185 28.69 11.08 4.60
CA GLY A 185 29.97 11.58 5.12
C GLY A 185 30.43 10.88 6.41
N ARG A 186 29.72 9.84 6.85
CA ARG A 186 30.14 8.97 7.95
C ARG A 186 30.37 7.56 7.43
N ASP A 187 31.36 6.88 7.99
CA ASP A 187 31.64 5.49 7.63
C ASP A 187 30.66 4.50 8.28
N ARG A 188 29.98 4.92 9.36
CA ARG A 188 29.11 4.08 10.19
C ARG A 188 27.79 4.76 10.53
N VAL A 189 26.77 3.93 10.77
CA VAL A 189 25.45 4.34 11.23
C VAL A 189 24.98 3.47 12.38
N GLY A 190 24.53 4.09 13.47
CA GLY A 190 23.98 3.42 14.65
C GLY A 190 22.47 3.61 14.78
N THR A 191 21.90 3.09 15.86
CA THR A 191 20.46 3.23 16.16
C THR A 191 20.08 4.68 16.49
N ASP A 192 21.02 5.50 16.97
CA ASP A 192 20.78 6.91 17.27
C ASP A 192 20.46 7.71 15.99
N GLU A 193 21.09 7.38 14.86
CA GLU A 193 20.75 7.96 13.57
C GLU A 193 19.35 7.55 13.10
N VAL A 194 18.90 6.35 13.46
CA VAL A 194 17.53 5.89 13.17
C VAL A 194 16.51 6.73 13.95
N GLU A 195 16.74 6.96 15.24
CA GLU A 195 15.87 7.81 16.06
C GLU A 195 15.84 9.25 15.55
N ALA A 196 17.01 9.78 15.18
CA ALA A 196 17.11 11.12 14.65
C ALA A 196 16.41 11.23 13.27
N ALA A 197 16.56 10.23 12.40
CA ALA A 197 15.84 10.15 11.13
C ALA A 197 14.32 10.05 11.31
N TYR A 198 13.87 9.31 12.33
CA TYR A 198 12.46 9.23 12.69
C TYR A 198 11.91 10.58 13.16
N GLY A 199 12.68 11.29 14.01
CA GLY A 199 12.37 12.65 14.42
C GLY A 199 12.26 13.64 13.25
N ASP A 200 13.22 13.59 12.31
CA ASP A 200 13.19 14.41 11.10
C ASP A 200 11.91 14.16 10.28
N LEU A 201 11.51 12.90 10.12
CA LEU A 201 10.30 12.53 9.38
C LEU A 201 9.02 13.04 10.04
N ILE A 202 8.97 13.06 11.38
CA ILE A 202 7.88 13.67 12.13
C ILE A 202 7.83 15.18 11.89
N LEU A 203 8.98 15.84 11.94
CA LEU A 203 9.09 17.28 11.74
C LEU A 203 8.71 17.68 10.30
N GLU A 204 9.20 16.95 9.30
CA GLU A 204 8.85 17.15 7.88
C GLU A 204 7.35 17.01 7.65
N GLY A 205 6.71 16.02 8.27
CA GLY A 205 5.26 15.79 8.16
C GLY A 205 4.39 16.70 9.01
N SER A 206 4.97 17.50 9.91
CA SER A 206 4.25 18.15 11.01
C SER A 206 3.08 19.05 10.58
N GLU A 207 3.25 19.87 9.54
CA GLU A 207 2.17 20.71 9.00
C GLU A 207 1.04 19.90 8.36
N GLY A 208 1.38 18.77 7.73
CA GLY A 208 0.40 17.83 7.19
C GLY A 208 -0.38 17.14 8.30
N PHE A 209 0.33 16.67 9.32
CA PHE A 209 -0.27 16.03 10.49
C PHE A 209 -1.16 16.99 11.29
N GLU A 210 -0.76 18.25 11.43
CA GLU A 210 -1.59 19.27 12.07
C GLU A 210 -2.90 19.49 11.31
N ARG A 211 -2.85 19.67 9.99
CA ARG A 211 -4.06 19.83 9.18
C ARG A 211 -4.97 18.62 9.29
N LEU A 212 -4.41 17.42 9.13
CA LEU A 212 -5.14 16.16 9.31
C LEU A 212 -5.76 16.06 10.71
N TRP A 213 -5.04 16.46 11.74
CA TRP A 213 -5.50 16.48 13.13
C TRP A 213 -6.72 17.39 13.33
N GLN A 214 -6.70 18.59 12.74
CA GLN A 214 -7.81 19.54 12.83
C GLN A 214 -9.06 19.09 12.05
N GLU A 215 -8.92 18.20 11.07
CA GLU A 215 -10.07 17.58 10.38
C GLU A 215 -10.82 16.57 11.25
N PHE A 216 -10.22 16.10 12.35
CA PHE A 216 -10.84 15.13 13.24
C PHE A 216 -11.65 15.82 14.35
N PRO A 217 -12.95 15.46 14.51
CA PRO A 217 -13.73 15.87 15.66
C PRO A 217 -13.05 15.49 16.98
N PRO A 218 -13.32 16.22 18.10
CA PRO A 218 -12.70 15.97 19.40
C PRO A 218 -12.71 14.50 19.85
N TYR A 219 -13.84 13.81 19.67
CA TYR A 219 -13.99 12.41 20.07
C TYR A 219 -13.13 11.44 19.24
N GLN A 220 -12.83 11.76 17.97
CA GLN A 220 -11.92 10.96 17.14
C GLN A 220 -10.47 11.21 17.56
N ARG A 221 -10.12 12.46 17.89
CA ARG A 221 -8.80 12.82 18.44
C ARG A 221 -8.52 12.12 19.77
N ALA A 222 -9.51 12.03 20.66
CA ALA A 222 -9.38 11.27 21.92
C ALA A 222 -9.03 9.79 21.67
N VAL A 223 -9.73 9.14 20.72
CA VAL A 223 -9.43 7.76 20.31
C VAL A 223 -8.02 7.65 19.70
N LEU A 224 -7.62 8.59 18.82
CA LEU A 224 -6.29 8.58 18.23
C LEU A 224 -5.18 8.71 19.28
N ARG A 225 -5.36 9.54 20.32
CA ARG A 225 -4.40 9.63 21.46
C ARG A 225 -4.29 8.31 22.21
N ALA A 226 -5.42 7.71 22.58
CA ALA A 226 -5.42 6.43 23.30
C ALA A 226 -4.73 5.33 22.48
N VAL A 227 -5.00 5.25 21.17
CA VAL A 227 -4.36 4.28 20.28
C VAL A 227 -2.87 4.59 20.07
N ALA A 228 -2.47 5.87 20.04
CA ALA A 228 -1.07 6.24 19.91
C ALA A 228 -0.23 5.76 21.10
N VAL A 229 -0.77 5.83 22.31
CA VAL A 229 -0.11 5.30 23.52
C VAL A 229 -0.11 3.76 23.54
N GLY A 230 -1.00 3.12 22.79
CA GLY A 230 -1.10 1.66 22.70
C GLY A 230 -2.14 1.06 23.66
N VAL A 231 -3.21 1.80 23.97
CA VAL A 231 -4.31 1.28 24.79
C VAL A 231 -5.03 0.15 24.05
N GLU A 232 -4.92 -1.07 24.57
CA GLU A 232 -5.57 -2.26 23.98
C GLU A 232 -7.08 -2.30 24.24
N GLN A 233 -7.53 -1.84 25.42
CA GLN A 233 -8.92 -1.91 25.86
C GLN A 233 -9.59 -0.53 25.84
N LEU A 234 -9.86 -0.01 24.63
CA LEU A 234 -10.50 1.30 24.43
C LEU A 234 -11.90 1.42 25.07
N HIS A 235 -12.58 0.30 25.32
CA HIS A 235 -13.91 0.28 25.93
C HIS A 235 -13.87 0.17 27.47
N SER A 236 -12.69 0.08 28.08
CA SER A 236 -12.56 0.00 29.54
C SER A 236 -12.87 1.35 30.19
N GLN A 237 -13.48 1.32 31.39
CA GLN A 237 -13.73 2.54 32.16
C GLN A 237 -12.43 3.29 32.48
N LYS A 238 -11.34 2.57 32.73
CA LYS A 238 -10.01 3.14 32.95
C LYS A 238 -9.54 3.95 31.73
N ALA A 239 -9.57 3.35 30.54
CA ALA A 239 -9.19 4.04 29.31
C ALA A 239 -10.11 5.25 29.03
N ALA A 240 -11.41 5.10 29.30
CA ALA A 240 -12.35 6.20 29.11
C ALA A 240 -12.04 7.39 30.01
N PHE A 241 -11.70 7.16 31.27
CA PHE A 241 -11.30 8.21 32.19
C PHE A 241 -9.94 8.83 31.84
N GLU A 242 -8.94 8.01 31.53
CA GLU A 242 -7.56 8.46 31.32
C GLU A 242 -7.38 9.26 30.01
N TYR A 243 -8.16 8.95 28.97
CA TYR A 243 -8.03 9.57 27.64
C TYR A 243 -9.24 10.41 27.24
N ASP A 244 -10.15 10.71 28.18
CA ASP A 244 -11.41 11.42 27.95
C ASP A 244 -12.19 10.81 26.77
N LEU A 245 -12.29 9.47 26.75
CA LEU A 245 -13.02 8.79 25.68
C LEU A 245 -14.52 8.96 25.92
N PRO A 246 -15.31 9.15 24.84
CA PRO A 246 -16.74 9.22 24.96
C PRO A 246 -17.34 7.87 25.35
N VAL A 247 -18.67 7.82 25.49
CA VAL A 247 -19.41 6.57 25.69
C VAL A 247 -19.04 5.51 24.64
N SER A 248 -19.08 4.23 25.03
CA SER A 248 -18.58 3.09 24.23
C SER A 248 -19.14 3.03 22.79
N SER A 249 -20.40 3.42 22.59
CA SER A 249 -21.01 3.48 21.25
C SER A 249 -20.35 4.53 20.34
N ALA A 250 -19.97 5.68 20.90
CA ALA A 250 -19.25 6.73 20.19
C ALA A 250 -17.80 6.31 19.89
N VAL A 251 -17.13 5.60 20.81
CA VAL A 251 -15.79 5.01 20.56
C VAL A 251 -15.86 4.03 19.39
N THR A 252 -16.82 3.11 19.38
CA THR A 252 -17.02 2.13 18.31
C THR A 252 -17.22 2.83 16.95
N LYS A 253 -18.08 3.85 16.93
CA LYS A 253 -18.33 4.66 15.73
C LYS A 253 -17.06 5.39 15.26
N ALA A 254 -16.29 5.96 16.18
CA ALA A 254 -15.04 6.66 15.87
C ALA A 254 -14.00 5.71 15.28
N VAL A 255 -13.78 4.55 15.91
CA VAL A 255 -12.86 3.51 15.40
C VAL A 255 -13.22 3.09 13.99
N ARG A 256 -14.50 2.82 13.73
CA ARG A 256 -14.99 2.47 12.38
C ARG A 256 -14.68 3.58 11.36
N ILE A 257 -15.03 4.83 11.66
CA ILE A 257 -14.79 5.96 10.75
C ILE A 257 -13.29 6.16 10.52
N LEU A 258 -12.46 6.03 11.55
CA LEU A 258 -11.01 6.19 11.43
C LEU A 258 -10.37 5.05 10.60
N ARG A 259 -10.89 3.82 10.69
CA ARG A 259 -10.51 2.70 9.81
C ARG A 259 -10.91 2.95 8.37
N GLU A 260 -12.15 3.40 8.13
CA GLU A 260 -12.63 3.78 6.80
C GLU A 260 -11.77 4.90 6.18
N LYS A 261 -11.25 5.81 7.01
CA LYS A 261 -10.29 6.86 6.62
C LYS A 261 -8.83 6.38 6.54
N GLY A 262 -8.55 5.10 6.77
CA GLY A 262 -7.22 4.50 6.70
C GLY A 262 -6.27 4.89 7.83
N GLN A 263 -6.76 5.51 8.90
CA GLN A 263 -5.93 6.02 10.01
C GLN A 263 -5.60 4.96 11.05
N LEU A 264 -6.44 3.93 11.16
CA LEU A 264 -6.27 2.82 12.09
C LEU A 264 -6.15 1.50 11.34
N SER A 265 -5.36 0.58 11.90
CA SER A 265 -5.25 -0.79 11.40
C SER A 265 -6.54 -1.59 11.61
N GLU A 266 -6.80 -2.54 10.71
CA GLU A 266 -7.90 -3.50 10.85
C GLU A 266 -7.62 -4.58 11.92
N GLY A 267 -6.34 -4.81 12.26
CA GLY A 267 -5.90 -5.83 13.20
C GLY A 267 -6.22 -5.55 14.68
N THR A 268 -5.85 -6.53 15.51
CA THR A 268 -5.85 -6.43 16.98
C THR A 268 -4.42 -6.75 17.48
N PRO A 269 -3.80 -5.88 18.30
CA PRO A 269 -4.32 -4.60 18.77
C PRO A 269 -4.50 -3.58 17.64
N ILE A 270 -5.37 -2.59 17.87
CA ILE A 270 -5.59 -1.49 16.95
C ILE A 270 -4.38 -0.55 17.06
N THR A 271 -3.81 -0.14 15.93
CA THR A 271 -2.66 0.75 15.85
C THR A 271 -2.92 1.86 14.83
N LEU A 272 -2.17 2.97 14.91
CA LEU A 272 -2.18 3.96 13.83
C LEU A 272 -1.45 3.38 12.61
N THR A 273 -2.01 3.59 11.42
CA THR A 273 -1.44 3.08 10.16
C THR A 273 -0.13 3.77 9.80
N ASP A 274 -0.01 5.07 10.10
CA ASP A 274 1.19 5.87 9.86
C ASP A 274 2.01 6.00 11.17
N PRO A 275 3.22 5.41 11.25
CA PRO A 275 4.05 5.45 12.44
C PRO A 275 4.54 6.88 12.76
N PHE A 276 4.78 7.72 11.75
CA PHE A 276 5.25 9.08 11.95
C PHE A 276 4.12 9.97 12.47
N PHE A 277 2.89 9.76 12.00
CA PHE A 277 1.72 10.43 12.58
C PHE A 277 1.51 10.01 14.04
N ARG A 278 1.72 8.73 14.38
CA ARG A 278 1.72 8.28 15.79
C ARG A 278 2.77 9.03 16.61
N GLY A 279 4.00 9.12 16.12
CA GLY A 279 5.08 9.86 16.79
C GLY A 279 4.71 11.33 17.01
N TRP A 280 4.10 11.96 16.01
CA TRP A 280 3.60 13.33 16.10
C TRP A 280 2.50 13.49 17.16
N VAL A 281 1.54 12.57 17.23
CA VAL A 281 0.47 12.59 18.24
C VAL A 281 1.06 12.50 19.64
N LEU A 282 2.02 11.60 19.86
CA LEU A 282 2.71 11.43 21.15
C LEU A 282 3.54 12.65 21.54
N GLY A 283 4.24 13.25 20.58
CA GLY A 283 5.15 14.38 20.85
C GLY A 283 4.48 15.73 20.98
N LYS A 284 3.36 15.96 20.28
CA LYS A 284 2.72 17.29 20.20
C LYS A 284 1.29 17.28 20.74
N ALA A 285 0.43 16.43 20.18
CA ALA A 285 -1.01 16.48 20.44
C ALA A 285 -1.43 16.01 21.85
N MET A 286 -0.55 15.30 22.58
CA MET A 286 -0.76 14.97 24.00
C MET A 286 -0.41 16.12 24.96
N LEU A 287 0.44 17.07 24.54
CA LEU A 287 0.84 18.19 25.40
C LEU A 287 -0.27 19.26 25.47
N ASP A 288 -1.10 19.36 24.43
CA ASP A 288 -2.19 20.34 24.35
C ASP A 288 -3.36 20.08 25.33
N THR A 289 -3.43 18.90 25.95
CA THR A 289 -4.51 18.54 26.90
C THR A 289 -4.25 18.94 28.35
N VAL A 290 -3.09 19.54 28.66
CA VAL A 290 -2.69 19.94 30.02
C VAL A 290 -2.81 21.47 30.25
N GLY A 291 -3.36 22.21 29.27
CA GLY A 291 -3.66 23.65 29.38
C GLY A 291 -5.15 23.92 29.52
#